data_AF-A0A2V6N2Q1-F1
#
_entry.id   AF-A0A2V6N2Q1-F1
#
_cell.length_a   1.000
_cell.length_b   1.000
_cell.length_c   1.000
_cell.angle_alpha   90.00
_cell.angle_beta   90.00
_cell.angle_gamma   90.00
#
_symmetry.space_group_name_H-M   'P 1'
#
loop_
_entity.id
_entity.type
_entity.pdbx_description
1 polymer ?
#
loop_
_entity_poly.entity_id
_entity_poly.type
_entity_poly.pdbx_seq_one_letter_code
_entity_poly.pdbx_strand_id
1 'polypeptide(L)'
;MANTKSAAKRSRQSLARANQNRSVQTRLRTLQKRVRSAANPDAEQIRGLISALDKAAKRGIIHRNAADRRKARLNALIRVKK
;
A
#
# COMPACT_ATOMS: atom_id res chain seq x y z
N MET A 1 -23.46 -19.49 -0.70
CA MET A 1 -22.97 -20.58 0.17
C MET A 1 -21.83 -21.30 -0.55
N ALA A 2 -20.83 -21.80 0.18
CA ALA A 2 -19.73 -22.54 -0.43
C ALA A 2 -20.14 -24.02 -0.57
N ASN A 3 -20.81 -24.34 -1.67
CA ASN A 3 -21.51 -25.62 -1.84
C ASN A 3 -20.58 -26.82 -2.09
N THR A 4 -19.28 -26.58 -2.32
CA THR A 4 -18.28 -27.63 -2.52
C THR A 4 -17.15 -27.54 -1.49
N LYS A 5 -16.51 -28.67 -1.17
CA LYS A 5 -15.37 -28.71 -0.23
C LYS A 5 -14.23 -27.76 -0.66
N SER A 6 -13.99 -27.66 -1.97
CA SER A 6 -13.01 -26.73 -2.55
C SER A 6 -13.42 -25.27 -2.35
N ALA A 7 -14.69 -24.92 -2.57
CA ALA A 7 -15.20 -23.57 -2.31
C ALA A 7 -15.08 -23.18 -0.83
N ALA A 8 -15.39 -24.09 0.09
CA ALA A 8 -15.28 -23.84 1.53
C ALA A 8 -13.82 -23.56 1.93
N LYS A 9 -12.86 -24.32 1.38
CA LYS A 9 -11.42 -24.06 1.56
C LYS A 9 -11.01 -22.70 1.00
N ARG A 10 -11.46 -22.34 -0.21
CA ARG A 10 -11.15 -21.06 -0.85
C ARG A 10 -11.71 -19.88 -0.06
N SER A 11 -12.90 -20.01 0.51
CA SER A 11 -13.49 -18.99 1.40
C SER A 11 -12.58 -18.71 2.61
N ARG A 12 -12.16 -19.75 3.34
CA ARG A 12 -11.24 -19.61 4.48
C ARG A 12 -9.90 -18.96 4.09
N GLN A 13 -9.32 -19.40 2.96
CA GLN A 13 -8.07 -18.82 2.46
C GLN A 13 -8.22 -17.35 2.05
N SER A 14 -9.35 -17.00 1.43
CA SER A 14 -9.64 -15.64 1.00
C SER A 14 -9.73 -14.69 2.19
N LEU A 15 -10.44 -15.09 3.25
CA LEU A 15 -10.54 -14.30 4.48
C LEU A 15 -9.18 -14.04 5.13
N ALA A 16 -8.33 -15.07 5.24
CA ALA A 16 -7.00 -14.92 5.80
C ALA A 16 -6.13 -13.94 4.98
N ARG A 17 -6.14 -14.08 3.65
CA ARG A 17 -5.41 -13.17 2.73
C ARG A 17 -5.97 -11.76 2.78
N ALA A 18 -7.30 -11.60 2.84
CA ALA A 18 -7.95 -10.31 2.94
C ALA A 18 -7.53 -9.56 4.20
N ASN A 19 -7.48 -10.23 5.35
CA ASN A 19 -7.04 -9.63 6.62
C ASN A 19 -5.57 -9.16 6.56
N GLN A 20 -4.68 -10.00 6.02
CA GLN A 20 -3.27 -9.64 5.83
C GLN A 20 -3.11 -8.44 4.88
N ASN A 21 -3.80 -8.46 3.74
CA ASN A 21 -3.77 -7.39 2.75
C ASN A 21 -4.36 -6.09 3.30
N ARG A 22 -5.42 -6.17 4.11
CA ARG A 22 -6.04 -5.02 4.77
C ARG A 22 -5.03 -4.30 5.66
N SER A 23 -4.27 -5.02 6.48
CA SER A 23 -3.22 -4.44 7.34
C SER A 23 -2.13 -3.70 6.54
N VAL A 24 -1.69 -4.28 5.41
CA VAL A 24 -0.72 -3.62 4.54
C VAL A 24 -1.31 -2.37 3.90
N GLN A 25 -2.55 -2.43 3.41
CA GLN A 25 -3.21 -1.29 2.79
C GLN A 25 -3.46 -0.14 3.79
N THR A 26 -3.88 -0.45 5.02
CA THR A 26 -4.08 0.57 6.06
C THR A 26 -2.75 1.22 6.42
N ARG A 27 -1.68 0.43 6.62
CA ARG A 27 -0.33 0.96 6.84
C ARG A 27 0.12 1.91 5.73
N LEU A 28 -0.08 1.54 4.46
CA LEU A 28 0.24 2.41 3.32
C LEU A 28 -0.53 3.73 3.35
N ARG A 29 -1.83 3.68 3.64
CA ARG A 29 -2.67 4.88 3.75
C ARG A 29 -2.20 5.79 4.88
N THR A 30 -1.85 5.21 6.03
CA THR A 30 -1.32 5.97 7.18
C THR A 30 0.01 6.64 6.86
N LEU A 31 0.96 5.92 6.25
CA LEU A 31 2.24 6.50 5.83
C LEU A 31 2.05 7.63 4.82
N GLN A 32 1.16 7.43 3.84
CA GLN A 32 0.83 8.45 2.85
C GLN A 32 0.18 9.68 3.48
N LYS A 33 -0.70 9.50 4.49
CA LYS A 33 -1.30 10.61 5.24
C LYS A 33 -0.23 11.40 5.99
N ARG A 34 0.67 10.72 6.70
CA ARG A 34 1.77 11.36 7.47
C ARG A 34 2.64 12.25 6.60
N VAL A 35 3.09 11.74 5.44
CA VAL A 35 3.94 12.50 4.52
C VAL A 35 3.19 13.69 3.91
N ARG A 36 1.88 13.55 3.64
CA ARG A 36 1.06 14.65 3.10
C ARG A 36 0.74 15.73 4.12
N SER A 37 0.50 15.36 5.38
CA SER A 37 0.17 16.31 6.45
C SER A 37 1.40 17.03 7.00
N ALA A 38 2.60 16.45 6.87
CA ALA A 38 3.83 17.11 7.29
C ALA A 38 4.09 18.35 6.43
N ALA A 39 4.36 19.49 7.06
CA ALA A 39 4.77 20.71 6.36
C ALA A 39 6.09 20.47 5.62
N ASN A 40 7.10 19.97 6.35
CA ASN A 40 8.38 19.48 5.85
C ASN A 40 8.50 17.98 6.15
N PRO A 41 8.12 17.09 5.23
CA PRO A 41 8.31 15.66 5.43
C PRO A 41 9.80 15.32 5.44
N ASP A 42 10.22 14.57 6.45
CA ASP A 42 11.60 14.11 6.58
C ASP A 42 11.96 13.12 5.44
N ALA A 43 13.23 13.15 5.01
CA ALA A 43 13.73 12.31 3.93
C ALA A 43 13.57 10.83 4.24
N GLU A 44 13.71 10.43 5.51
CA GLU A 44 13.48 9.04 5.93
C GLU A 44 12.02 8.61 5.79
N GLN A 45 11.07 9.50 6.08
CA GLN A 45 9.64 9.22 5.94
C GLN A 45 9.25 9.00 4.48
N ILE A 46 9.83 9.79 3.57
CA ILE A 46 9.65 9.64 2.12
C ILE A 46 10.24 8.32 1.65
N ARG A 47 11.49 8.01 2.02
CA ARG A 47 12.15 6.73 1.69
C ARG A 47 11.36 5.53 2.22
N GLY A 48 10.87 5.62 3.45
CA GLY A 48 10.04 4.59 4.08
C GLY A 48 8.73 4.35 3.33
N LEU A 49 8.06 5.42 2.87
CA LEU A 49 6.84 5.32 2.07
C LEU A 49 7.11 4.68 0.70
N ILE A 50 8.17 5.09 0.01
CA ILE A 50 8.57 4.52 -1.29
C ILE A 50 8.86 3.03 -1.14
N SER A 51 9.68 2.65 -0.16
CA SER A 51 10.00 1.24 0.13
C SER A 51 8.75 0.42 0.43
N ALA A 52 7.81 0.96 1.19
CA ALA A 52 6.56 0.28 1.50
C ALA A 52 5.67 0.09 0.25
N LEU A 53 5.61 1.07 -0.65
CA LEU A 53 4.87 0.96 -1.92
C LEU A 53 5.47 -0.13 -2.81
N ASP A 54 6.79 -0.14 -2.98
CA ASP A 54 7.47 -1.13 -3.83
C ASP A 54 7.35 -2.54 -3.25
N LYS A 55 7.45 -2.70 -1.92
CA LYS A 55 7.18 -4.00 -1.26
C LYS A 55 5.74 -4.48 -1.47
N ALA A 56 4.77 -3.58 -1.40
CA ALA A 56 3.37 -3.94 -1.64
C ALA A 56 3.10 -4.30 -3.10
N ALA A 57 3.78 -3.65 -4.05
CA ALA A 57 3.72 -3.98 -5.46
C ALA A 57 4.37 -5.35 -5.75
N LYS A 58 5.56 -5.61 -5.18
CA LYS A 58 6.26 -6.90 -5.30
C LYS A 58 5.43 -8.06 -4.76
N ARG A 59 4.68 -7.84 -3.68
CA ARG A 59 3.76 -8.83 -3.09
C ARG A 59 2.43 -8.98 -3.86
N GLY A 60 2.18 -8.17 -4.90
CA GLY A 60 0.93 -8.18 -5.65
C GLY A 60 -0.29 -7.63 -4.91
N ILE A 61 -0.08 -6.91 -3.80
CA ILE A 61 -1.16 -6.31 -3.01
C ILE A 61 -1.69 -5.05 -3.70
N ILE A 62 -0.82 -4.32 -4.39
CA ILE A 62 -1.16 -3.21 -5.28
C ILE A 62 -0.57 -3.46 -6.66
N HIS A 63 -1.25 -2.99 -7.70
CA HIS A 63 -0.73 -3.09 -9.06
C HIS A 63 0.53 -2.22 -9.23
N ARG A 64 1.49 -2.65 -10.06
CA ARG A 64 2.75 -1.90 -10.32
C ARG A 64 2.48 -0.44 -10.71
N ASN A 65 1.59 -0.23 -11.69
CA ASN A 65 1.18 1.10 -12.14
C ASN A 65 0.55 1.94 -11.02
N ALA A 66 -0.14 1.31 -10.06
CA ALA A 66 -0.69 2.04 -8.92
C ALA A 66 0.41 2.50 -7.95
N ALA A 67 1.47 1.71 -7.76
CA ALA A 67 2.65 2.12 -7.01
C ALA A 67 3.40 3.25 -7.73
N ASP A 68 3.62 3.12 -9.04
CA ASP A 68 4.34 4.12 -9.84
C ASP A 68 3.61 5.46 -9.88
N ARG A 69 2.28 5.45 -10.07
CA ARG A 69 1.46 6.67 -9.96
C ARG A 69 1.57 7.33 -8.59
N ARG A 70 1.66 6.55 -7.51
CA ARG A 70 1.81 7.10 -6.16
C ARG A 70 3.20 7.70 -5.94
N LYS A 71 4.27 7.06 -6.44
CA LYS A 71 5.64 7.59 -6.43
C LYS A 71 5.75 8.90 -7.23
N ALA A 72 5.18 8.93 -8.44
CA ALA A 72 5.18 10.14 -9.28
C ALA A 72 4.49 11.34 -8.58
N ARG A 73 3.33 11.10 -7.96
CA ARG A 73 2.62 12.15 -7.19
C ARG A 73 3.41 12.60 -5.96
N LEU A 74 4.13 11.70 -5.31
CA LEU A 74 4.98 12.04 -4.17
C LEU A 74 6.14 12.96 -4.59
N ASN A 75 6.80 12.63 -5.70
CA ASN A 75 7.88 13.45 -6.25
C ASN A 75 7.39 14.84 -6.68
N ALA A 76 6.21 14.91 -7.31
CA ALA A 76 5.59 16.19 -7.67
C ALA A 76 5.30 17.06 -6.43
N LEU A 77 4.81 16.46 -5.34
CA LEU A 77 4.55 17.17 -4.08
C LEU A 77 5.84 17.73 -3.46
N ILE A 78 6.93 16.95 -3.46
CA ILE A 78 8.22 17.38 -2.91
C ILE A 78 8.79 18.55 -3.73
N ARG A 79 8.66 18.51 -5.06
CA ARG A 79 9.13 19.58 -5.94
C ARG A 79 8.42 20.92 -5.70
N VAL A 80 7.11 20.89 -5.41
CA VAL A 80 6.32 22.11 -5.16
C VAL A 80 6.60 22.72 -3.78
N LYS A 81 7.01 21.90 -2.80
CA LYS A 81 7.31 22.36 -1.44
C LYS A 81 8.75 22.88 -1.27
N LYS A 82 9.59 22.71 -2.28
CA LYS A 82 10.96 23.21 -2.31
C LYS A 82 10.99 24.57 -2.98
#